data_AF-P0CW76-F1
#
_entry.id   AF-P0CW76-F1
#
_cell.length_a   1.000
_cell.length_b   1.000
_cell.length_c   1.000
_cell.angle_alpha   90.00
_cell.angle_beta   90.00
_cell.angle_gamma   90.00
#
_symmetry.space_group_name_H-M   'P 1'
#
loop_
_entity.id
_entity.type
_entity.pdbx_description
1 polymer ?
#
loop_
_entity_poly.entity_id
_entity_poly.type
_entity_poly.pdbx_seq_one_letter_code
_entity_poly.pdbx_strand_id
1 'polypeptide(L)' 'MSIVQSYITDEKGNIKGVILDYKTFKKIEELLLDYGLLKAMEEVENEEEIDLETAKKLLEQ' A
#
# COMPACT_ATOMS: atom_id res chain seq x y z
N MET A 1 8.85 12.72 -11.09
CA MET A 1 9.57 12.60 -9.80
C MET A 1 10.85 11.85 -10.08
N SER A 2 12.03 12.47 -9.97
CA SER A 2 13.30 11.73 -10.13
C SER A 2 13.63 11.05 -8.81
N ILE A 3 13.39 9.75 -8.72
CA ILE A 3 13.78 8.96 -7.56
C ILE A 3 15.27 8.66 -7.72
N VAL A 4 16.12 9.30 -6.93
CA VAL A 4 17.57 9.03 -6.93
C VAL A 4 17.77 7.73 -6.16
N GLN A 5 18.16 6.67 -6.87
CA GLN A 5 18.32 5.34 -6.31
C GLN A 5 19.80 4.99 -6.23
N SER A 6 20.21 4.46 -5.08
CA SER A 6 21.45 3.69 -4.95
C SER A 6 21.10 2.21 -4.79
N TYR A 7 21.99 1.32 -5.19
CA TYR A 7 21.73 -0.12 -5.20
C TYR A 7 22.73 -0.85 -4.30
N ILE A 8 22.27 -1.95 -3.69
CA ILE A 8 23.13 -2.96 -3.07
C ILE A 8 23.22 -4.11 -4.06
N THR A 9 24.43 -4.48 -4.47
CA THR A 9 24.67 -5.57 -5.43
C THR A 9 25.45 -6.72 -4.82
N ASP A 10 25.30 -7.93 -5.35
CA ASP A 10 26.23 -9.04 -5.09
C ASP A 10 27.54 -8.89 -5.87
N GLU A 11 28.48 -9.82 -5.70
CA GLU A 11 29.79 -9.82 -6.35
C GLU A 11 29.73 -9.97 -7.88
N LYS A 12 28.58 -10.40 -8.43
CA LYS A 12 28.34 -10.50 -9.88
C LYS A 12 27.62 -9.26 -10.42
N GLY A 13 27.34 -8.27 -9.57
CA GLY A 13 26.62 -7.05 -9.93
C GLY A 13 25.11 -7.20 -9.97
N ASN A 14 24.53 -8.32 -9.50
CA ASN A 14 23.08 -8.45 -9.44
C ASN A 14 22.54 -7.60 -8.29
N ILE A 15 21.50 -6.81 -8.56
CA ILE A 15 20.84 -5.99 -7.55
C ILE A 15 20.15 -6.90 -6.52
N LYS A 16 20.50 -6.73 -5.24
CA LYS A 16 19.90 -7.41 -4.08
C LYS A 16 19.03 -6.47 -3.26
N GLY A 17 19.24 -5.16 -3.38
CA GLY A 17 18.45 -4.16 -2.66
C GLY A 17 18.54 -2.78 -3.31
N VAL A 18 17.55 -1.94 -2.99
CA VAL A 18 17.49 -0.53 -3.41
C VAL A 18 17.54 0.31 -2.14
N ILE A 19 18.41 1.32 -2.14
CA ILE A 19 18.51 2.33 -1.08
C ILE A 19 17.75 3.55 -1.57
N LEU A 20 16.72 3.92 -0.81
CA LEU A 20 15.90 5.10 -1.01
C LEU A 20 16.06 6.02 0.19
N ASP A 21 15.98 7.34 -0.02
CA ASP A 21 15.77 8.23 1.11
C ASP A 21 14.39 7.98 1.72
N TYR A 22 14.31 8.19 3.03
CA TYR A 22 13.11 7.86 3.80
C TYR A 22 11.87 8.62 3.32
N LYS A 23 12.02 9.87 2.84
CA LYS A 23 10.87 10.67 2.37
C LYS A 23 10.31 10.09 1.08
N THR A 24 11.18 9.70 0.15
CA THR A 24 10.76 9.01 -1.07
C THR A 24 10.12 7.66 -0.77
N PHE A 25 10.70 6.86 0.13
CA PHE A 25 10.06 5.61 0.57
C PHE A 25 8.65 5.85 1.13
N LYS A 26 8.50 6.81 2.06
CA LYS A 26 7.19 7.15 2.63
C LYS A 26 6.19 7.61 1.60
N LYS A 27 6.62 8.39 0.59
CA LYS A 27 5.70 8.83 -0.46
C LYS A 27 5.25 7.68 -1.36
N ILE A 28 6.13 6.70 -1.62
CA ILE A 28 5.76 5.49 -2.35
C ILE A 28 4.73 4.69 -1.55
N GLU A 29 4.96 4.46 -0.25
CA GLU A 29 4.01 3.76 0.62
C GLU A 29 2.64 4.45 0.66
N GLU A 30 2.61 5.77 0.83
CA GLU A 30 1.36 6.55 0.83
C GLU A 30 0.58 6.34 -0.46
N LEU A 31 1.24 6.45 -1.62
CA LEU A 31 0.59 6.25 -2.92
C LEU A 31 0.06 4.82 -3.10
N LEU A 32 0.81 3.82 -2.63
CA LEU A 32 0.39 2.42 -2.71
C LEU A 32 -0.81 2.15 -1.80
N LEU A 33 -0.81 2.69 -0.58
CA LEU A 33 -1.92 2.55 0.36
C LEU A 33 -3.17 3.27 -0.13
N ASP A 34 -3.04 4.50 -0.63
CA ASP A 34 -4.16 5.28 -1.17
C ASP A 34 -4.78 4.56 -2.38
N TYR A 35 -3.94 4.03 -3.27
CA TYR A 35 -4.43 3.26 -4.42
C TYR A 35 -5.11 1.95 -4.00
N GLY A 36 -4.52 1.22 -3.05
CA GLY A 36 -5.10 -0.01 -2.50
C GLY A 36 -6.45 0.25 -1.82
N LEU A 37 -6.55 1.35 -1.06
CA LEU A 37 -7.80 1.78 -0.43
C LEU A 37 -8.87 2.12 -1.47
N LEU A 38 -8.52 2.89 -2.51
CA LEU A 38 -9.45 3.19 -3.61
C LEU A 38 -9.98 1.89 -4.24
N LYS A 39 -9.11 0.91 -4.52
CA LYS A 39 -9.53 -0.38 -5.09
C LYS A 39 -10.44 -1.17 -4.15
N ALA A 40 -10.12 -1.22 -2.86
CA ALA A 40 -10.99 -1.86 -1.87
C ALA A 40 -12.36 -1.18 -1.79
N MET A 41 -12.43 0.15 -1.93
CA MET A 41 -13.71 0.88 -1.97
C MET A 41 -14.50 0.63 -3.25
N GLU A 42 -13.84 0.57 -4.41
CA GLU A 42 -14.48 0.23 -5.69
C GLU A 42 -15.08 -1.19 -5.68
N GLU A 43 -14.43 -2.15 -5.03
CA GLU A 43 -14.90 -3.53 -4.94
C GLU A 43 -16.25 -3.66 -4.21
N VAL A 44 -16.51 -2.77 -3.26
CA VAL A 44 -17.73 -2.79 -2.41
C VAL A 44 -18.69 -1.65 -2.73
N GLU A 45 -18.48 -0.89 -3.81
CA GLU A 45 -19.25 0.33 -4.14
C GLU A 45 -20.78 0.09 -4.20
N ASN A 46 -21.20 -1.11 -4.60
CA ASN A 46 -22.61 -1.47 -4.75
C ASN A 46 -23.15 -2.32 -3.59
N GLU A 47 -22.36 -2.55 -2.55
CA GLU A 47 -22.82 -3.25 -1.35
C GLU A 47 -23.69 -2.32 -0.49
N GLU A 48 -24.59 -2.91 0.31
CA GLU A 48 -25.48 -2.15 1.19
C GLU A 48 -24.67 -1.52 2.34
N GLU A 49 -24.86 -0.22 2.57
CA GLU A 49 -24.34 0.44 3.76
C GLU A 49 -25.07 -0.07 5.01
N ILE A 50 -24.30 -0.58 5.97
CA ILE A 50 -24.83 -1.07 7.24
C ILE A 50 -24.47 -0.14 8.39
N ASP A 51 -25.32 -0.09 9.42
CA ASP A 51 -25.01 0.62 10.64
C ASP A 51 -23.96 -0.10 11.50
N LEU A 52 -23.36 0.64 12.44
CA LEU A 52 -22.31 0.13 13.32
C LEU A 52 -22.76 -1.09 14.15
N GLU A 53 -24.03 -1.12 14.57
CA GLU A 53 -24.54 -2.19 15.42
C GLU A 53 -24.69 -3.50 14.64
N THR A 54 -25.15 -3.40 13.40
CA THR A 54 -25.24 -4.51 12.44
C THR A 54 -23.84 -5.01 12.07
N ALA A 55 -22.90 -4.09 11.80
CA ALA A 55 -21.51 -4.45 11.50
C ALA A 55 -20.85 -5.23 12.65
N LYS A 56 -21.06 -4.81 13.91
CA LYS A 56 -20.55 -5.53 15.09
C LYS A 56 -21.10 -6.94 15.20
N LYS A 57 -22.41 -7.13 14.98
CA LYS A 57 -23.05 -8.45 15.03
C LYS A 57 -22.55 -9.41 13.96
N LEU A 58 -22.07 -8.91 12.81
CA LEU A 58 -21.46 -9.73 11.77
C LEU A 58 -20.05 -10.19 12.15
N LEU A 59 -19.31 -9.40 12.94
CA LEU A 59 -17.94 -9.71 13.38
C LEU A 59 -17.87 -10.70 14.57
N GLU A 60 -18.98 -10.87 15.30
CA GLU A 60 -19.08 -11.79 16.44
C GLU A 60 -19.51 -13.22 16.04
N GLN A 61 -19.67 -13.51 14.73
CA GLN A 61 -20.03 -14.82 14.18
C GLN A 61 -18.81 -15.71 13.97
#